data_AF-A0A0B1U1X1-F1
#
_entry.id   AF-A0A0B1U1X1-F1
#
_cell.length_a   1.000
_cell.length_b   1.000
_cell.length_c   1.000
_cell.angle_alpha   90.00
_cell.angle_beta   90.00
_cell.angle_gamma   90.00
#
_symmetry.space_group_name_H-M   'P 1'
#
loop_
_entity.id
_entity.type
_entity.pdbx_description
1 polymer ?
#
loop_
_entity_poly.entity_id
_entity_poly.type
_entity_poly.pdbx_seq_one_letter_code
_entity_poly.pdbx_strand_id
1 'polypeptide(L)'
;MAEELVGDFQGYLQTDGFAGYNALGETREGIIHVGCLAHVRRKFVEALKAGSKKSSGGTAQTVVDLIGKLYHLEKQAQDAKCNADQVSSWVAEYSELGGRFHRNTQDPRSERHGALL
;
A
#
# COMPACT_ATOMS: atom_id res chain seq x y z
N MET A 1 26.35 -8.40 9.53
CA MET A 1 25.14 -9.22 9.17
C MET A 1 23.89 -8.35 9.30
N ALA A 2 22.68 -8.79 8.93
CA ALA A 2 21.48 -7.94 8.96
C ALA A 2 21.22 -7.25 10.32
N GLU A 3 21.61 -7.88 11.42
CA GLU A 3 21.56 -7.34 12.79
C GLU A 3 22.45 -6.11 12.96
N GLU A 4 23.63 -6.10 12.36
CA GLU A 4 24.59 -4.99 12.39
C GLU A 4 24.10 -3.79 11.58
N LEU A 5 23.38 -4.05 10.48
CA LEU A 5 22.79 -3.00 9.65
C LEU A 5 21.63 -2.31 10.37
N VAL A 6 20.82 -3.08 11.11
CA VAL A 6 19.64 -2.57 11.83
C VAL A 6 20.03 -1.98 13.19
N GLY A 7 21.15 -2.41 13.77
CA GLY A 7 21.69 -1.85 15.01
C GLY A 7 20.70 -1.95 16.17
N ASP A 8 20.43 -0.82 16.83
CA ASP A 8 19.50 -0.70 17.96
C ASP A 8 18.14 -0.10 17.55
N PHE A 9 17.78 -0.17 16.27
CA PHE A 9 16.52 0.35 15.77
C PHE A 9 15.32 -0.37 16.40
N GLN A 10 14.35 0.41 16.89
CA GLN A 10 13.07 -0.07 17.40
C GLN A 10 11.93 0.56 16.60
N GLY A 11 10.88 -0.22 16.34
CA GLY A 11 9.70 0.20 15.58
C GLY A 11 9.44 -0.65 14.33
N TYR A 12 8.81 -0.06 13.32
CA TYR A 12 8.46 -0.75 12.08
C TYR A 12 9.64 -0.85 11.13
N LEU A 13 10.16 -2.06 10.94
CA LEU A 13 11.26 -2.33 10.02
C LEU A 13 10.71 -2.84 8.68
N GLN A 14 10.74 -2.00 7.65
CA GLN A 14 10.29 -2.37 6.31
C GLN A 14 11.43 -2.99 5.48
N THR A 15 11.23 -4.21 4.97
CA THR A 15 12.25 -4.88 4.13
C THR A 15 11.69 -5.43 2.83
N ASP A 16 12.58 -5.76 1.90
CA ASP A 16 12.27 -6.28 0.56
C ASP A 16 11.92 -7.78 0.54
N GLY A 17 11.95 -8.45 1.70
CA GLY A 17 11.73 -9.88 1.83
C GLY A 17 13.00 -10.73 1.64
N PHE A 18 14.19 -10.13 1.70
CA PHE A 18 15.43 -10.90 1.82
C PHE A 18 15.44 -11.70 3.13
N ALA A 19 15.69 -13.01 3.03
CA ALA A 19 15.55 -13.95 4.13
C ALA A 19 16.42 -13.60 5.35
N GLY A 20 17.56 -12.92 5.14
CA GLY A 20 18.44 -12.48 6.22
C GLY A 20 17.80 -11.47 7.19
N TYR A 21 16.69 -10.82 6.81
CA TYR A 21 15.93 -9.93 7.70
C TYR A 21 14.80 -10.63 8.46
N ASN A 22 14.37 -11.82 8.04
CA ASN A 22 13.19 -12.48 8.63
C ASN A 22 13.39 -12.78 10.11
N ALA A 23 14.60 -13.22 10.49
CA ALA A 23 14.93 -13.52 11.87
C ALA A 23 14.82 -12.28 12.78
N LEU A 24 15.02 -11.06 12.26
CA LEU A 24 15.03 -9.84 13.08
C LEU A 24 13.68 -9.53 13.72
N GLY A 25 12.57 -9.80 13.02
CA GLY A 25 11.23 -9.59 13.56
C GLY A 25 10.79 -10.66 14.54
N GLU A 26 11.41 -11.85 14.49
CA GLU A 26 11.08 -12.98 15.36
C GLU A 26 11.93 -13.00 16.63
N THR A 27 13.18 -12.53 16.57
CA THR A 27 14.15 -12.68 17.65
C THR A 27 14.44 -11.41 18.44
N ARG A 28 14.14 -10.21 17.91
CA ARG A 28 14.41 -8.94 18.60
C ARG A 28 13.13 -8.26 19.07
N GLU A 29 13.03 -8.10 20.38
CA GLU A 29 11.93 -7.35 20.99
C GLU A 29 11.95 -5.88 20.57
N GLY A 30 10.77 -5.35 20.25
CA GLY A 30 10.58 -3.96 19.83
C GLY A 30 10.79 -3.69 18.35
N ILE A 31 11.11 -4.71 17.54
CA ILE A 31 11.03 -4.63 16.08
C ILE A 31 9.72 -5.25 15.61
N ILE A 32 8.97 -4.51 14.78
CA ILE A 32 7.81 -5.02 14.05
C ILE A 32 8.21 -5.10 12.59
N HIS A 33 8.39 -6.30 12.07
CA HIS A 33 8.80 -6.52 10.69
C HIS A 33 7.61 -6.32 9.73
N VAL A 34 7.80 -5.49 8.70
CA VAL A 34 6.79 -5.22 7.66
C VAL A 34 7.38 -5.39 6.25
N GLY A 35 6.56 -5.88 5.33
CA GLY A 35 6.97 -6.12 3.95
C GLY A 35 6.87 -4.88 3.06
N CYS A 36 7.83 -4.71 2.15
CA CYS A 36 7.81 -3.61 1.19
C CYS A 36 6.82 -3.87 0.04
N LEU A 37 5.72 -3.09 -0.01
CA LEU A 37 4.69 -3.22 -1.05
C LEU A 37 5.20 -2.95 -2.47
N ALA A 38 6.27 -2.17 -2.65
CA ALA A 38 6.90 -1.99 -3.96
C ALA A 38 7.52 -3.31 -4.48
N HIS A 39 8.14 -4.08 -3.60
CA HIS A 39 8.71 -5.39 -3.92
C HIS A 39 7.63 -6.42 -4.19
N VAL A 40 6.57 -6.43 -3.39
CA VAL A 40 5.38 -7.27 -3.60
C VAL A 40 4.76 -6.97 -4.97
N ARG A 41 4.46 -5.70 -5.26
CA ARG A 41 3.88 -5.27 -6.54
C ARG A 41 4.75 -5.70 -7.73
N ARG A 42 6.08 -5.59 -7.64
CA ARG A 42 6.99 -6.01 -8.72
C ARG A 42 6.80 -7.48 -9.08
N LYS A 43 6.76 -8.37 -8.08
CA LYS A 43 6.55 -9.82 -8.29
C LYS A 43 5.21 -10.12 -8.97
N PHE A 44 4.13 -9.43 -8.58
CA PHE A 44 2.83 -9.62 -9.22
C PHE A 44 2.79 -9.07 -10.64
N VAL A 45 3.47 -7.96 -10.93
CA VAL A 45 3.63 -7.45 -12.30
C VAL A 45 4.43 -8.43 -13.16
N GLU A 46 5.48 -9.07 -12.63
CA GLU A 46 6.22 -10.11 -13.33
C GLU A 46 5.34 -11.33 -13.62
N ALA A 47 4.52 -11.76 -12.65
CA ALA A 47 3.56 -12.85 -12.85
C ALA A 47 2.53 -12.52 -13.95
N LEU A 48 2.05 -11.27 -14.03
CA LEU A 48 1.18 -10.81 -15.11
C LEU A 48 1.86 -10.86 -16.48
N LYS A 49 3.15 -10.50 -16.55
CA LYS A 49 3.95 -10.57 -17.79
C LYS A 49 4.21 -12.01 -18.25
N ALA A 50 4.36 -12.94 -17.30
CA ALA A 50 4.59 -14.36 -17.56
C ALA A 50 3.31 -15.12 -17.95
N GLY A 51 2.12 -14.58 -17.61
CA GLY A 51 0.84 -15.16 -17.97
C GLY A 51 0.50 -15.02 -19.47
N SER A 52 -0.33 -15.92 -19.99
CA SER A 52 -0.86 -15.78 -21.35
C SER A 52 -1.83 -14.60 -21.45
N LYS A 53 -1.87 -13.90 -22.59
CA LYS A 53 -2.70 -12.70 -22.88
C LYS A 53 -4.21 -12.82 -22.55
N LYS A 54 -4.70 -14.01 -22.18
CA LYS A 54 -6.11 -14.28 -21.83
C LYS A 54 -6.43 -14.12 -20.33
N SER A 55 -5.46 -13.82 -19.45
CA SER A 55 -5.69 -13.77 -17.99
C SER A 55 -6.00 -12.37 -17.40
N SER A 56 -6.42 -11.40 -18.22
CA SER A 56 -6.86 -10.10 -17.72
C SER A 56 -7.98 -10.28 -16.68
N GLY A 57 -7.70 -9.99 -15.41
CA GLY A 57 -8.62 -10.18 -14.29
C GLY A 57 -8.25 -11.28 -13.27
N GLY A 58 -7.09 -11.93 -13.40
CA GLY A 58 -6.61 -12.88 -12.38
C GLY A 58 -6.14 -12.23 -11.08
N THR A 59 -5.92 -13.03 -10.03
CA THR A 59 -5.48 -12.60 -8.68
C THR A 59 -4.30 -11.62 -8.71
N ALA A 60 -3.33 -11.82 -9.61
CA ALA A 60 -2.18 -10.92 -9.74
C ALA A 60 -2.57 -9.49 -10.15
N GLN A 61 -3.57 -9.34 -11.04
CA GLN A 61 -4.09 -8.03 -11.43
C GLN A 61 -4.79 -7.37 -10.26
N THR A 62 -5.65 -8.13 -9.56
CA THR A 62 -6.35 -7.64 -8.36
C THR A 62 -5.38 -7.11 -7.30
N VAL A 63 -4.28 -7.82 -7.03
CA VAL A 63 -3.28 -7.37 -6.06
C VAL A 63 -2.58 -6.09 -6.52
N VAL A 64 -2.18 -6.00 -7.80
CA VAL A 64 -1.55 -4.78 -8.35
C VAL A 64 -2.51 -3.59 -8.25
N ASP A 65 -3.79 -3.79 -8.53
CA ASP A 65 -4.82 -2.75 -8.44
C ASP A 65 -5.06 -2.31 -6.99
N LEU A 66 -5.11 -3.25 -6.05
CA LEU A 66 -5.26 -2.94 -4.62
C LEU A 66 -4.08 -2.13 -4.08
N ILE A 67 -2.84 -2.52 -4.42
CA ILE A 67 -1.66 -1.74 -4.04
C ILE A 67 -1.69 -0.35 -4.69
N GLY A 68 -2.13 -0.25 -5.95
CA GLY A 68 -2.33 1.04 -6.62
C GLY A 68 -3.34 1.95 -5.91
N LYS A 69 -4.44 1.38 -5.41
CA LYS A 69 -5.45 2.12 -4.63
C LYS A 69 -4.88 2.62 -3.30
N LEU A 70 -4.10 1.81 -2.60
CA LEU A 70 -3.42 2.22 -1.36
C LEU A 70 -2.50 3.42 -1.59
N TYR A 71 -1.63 3.36 -2.61
CA TYR A 71 -0.74 4.49 -2.94
C TYR A 71 -1.50 5.74 -3.36
N HIS A 72 -2.67 5.59 -3.99
CA HIS A 72 -3.52 6.73 -4.31
C HIS A 72 -4.08 7.40 -3.04
N LEU A 73 -4.53 6.61 -2.07
CA LEU A 73 -5.00 7.13 -0.77
C LEU A 73 -3.87 7.79 0.02
N GLU A 74 -2.67 7.18 0.06
CA GLU A 74 -1.49 7.77 0.68
C GLU A 74 -1.16 9.15 0.08
N LYS A 75 -1.24 9.25 -1.26
CA LYS A 75 -1.03 10.52 -1.96
C LYS A 75 -2.09 11.56 -1.59
N GLN A 76 -3.37 11.17 -1.56
CA GLN A 76 -4.44 12.10 -1.16
C GLN A 76 -4.24 12.61 0.27
N ALA A 77 -3.86 11.73 1.19
CA ALA A 77 -3.56 12.10 2.56
C ALA A 77 -2.36 13.06 2.65
N GLN A 78 -1.33 12.81 1.85
CA GLN A 78 -0.16 13.70 1.77
C GLN A 78 -0.54 15.08 1.21
N ASP A 79 -1.31 15.13 0.13
CA ASP A 79 -1.78 16.36 -0.50
C ASP A 79 -2.68 17.18 0.45
N ALA A 80 -3.50 16.49 1.26
CA ALA A 80 -4.33 17.07 2.31
C ALA A 80 -3.55 17.46 3.58
N LYS A 81 -2.25 17.13 3.67
CA LYS A 81 -1.39 17.32 4.85
C LYS A 81 -1.98 16.69 6.12
N CYS A 82 -2.62 15.54 5.97
CA CYS A 82 -3.16 14.78 7.09
C CYS A 82 -2.03 14.36 8.04
N ASN A 83 -2.27 14.44 9.34
CA ASN A 83 -1.42 13.83 10.36
C ASN A 83 -1.70 12.32 10.48
N ALA A 84 -0.87 11.61 11.25
CA ALA A 84 -0.99 10.16 11.40
C ALA A 84 -2.37 9.70 11.90
N ASP A 85 -2.95 10.41 12.87
CA ASP A 85 -4.28 10.08 13.42
C ASP A 85 -5.38 10.24 12.38
N GLN A 86 -5.29 11.29 11.55
CA GLN A 86 -6.23 11.54 10.44
C GLN A 86 -6.11 10.45 9.37
N VAL A 87 -4.89 10.01 9.06
CA VAL A 87 -4.67 8.90 8.12
C VAL A 87 -5.26 7.61 8.68
N SER A 88 -5.06 7.30 9.95
CA SER A 88 -5.65 6.13 10.60
C SER A 88 -7.18 6.15 10.57
N SER A 89 -7.79 7.30 10.83
CA SER A 89 -9.24 7.50 10.71
C SER A 89 -9.74 7.24 9.29
N TRP A 90 -9.03 7.75 8.28
CA TRP A 90 -9.39 7.53 6.87
C TRP A 90 -9.27 6.06 6.52
N VAL A 91 -8.17 5.40 6.87
CA VAL A 91 -7.96 3.98 6.58
C VAL A 91 -9.05 3.12 7.22
N ALA A 92 -9.47 3.42 8.45
CA ALA A 92 -10.58 2.74 9.11
C ALA A 92 -11.91 2.92 8.36
N GLU A 93 -12.27 4.15 8.01
CA GLU A 93 -13.50 4.47 7.26
C GLU A 93 -13.50 3.80 5.87
N TYR A 94 -12.39 3.86 5.15
CA TYR A 94 -12.24 3.22 3.85
C TYR A 94 -12.30 1.68 3.93
N SER A 95 -11.85 1.08 5.03
CA SER A 95 -11.96 -0.36 5.27
C SER A 95 -13.42 -0.79 5.50
N GLU A 96 -14.23 0.03 6.19
CA GLU A 96 -15.65 -0.22 6.43
C GLU A 96 -16.50 -0.02 5.16
N LEU A 97 -16.12 0.94 4.31
CA LEU A 97 -16.76 1.19 3.01
C LEU A 97 -16.40 0.16 1.94
N GLY A 98 -15.42 -0.72 2.19
CA GLY A 98 -14.91 -1.74 1.27
C GLY A 98 -15.94 -2.77 0.79
N GLY A 99 -17.12 -2.84 1.41
CA GLY A 99 -18.23 -3.69 0.96
C GLY A 99 -19.01 -3.16 -0.26
N ARG A 100 -18.83 -1.90 -0.68
CA ARG A 100 -19.64 -1.27 -1.74
C ARG A 100 -18.84 -0.51 -2.78
N PHE A 101 -17.66 -1.00 -3.16
CA PHE A 101 -16.81 -0.31 -4.13
C PHE A 101 -16.80 -1.00 -5.50
N HIS A 102 -17.99 -1.25 -6.04
CA HIS A 102 -18.18 -1.47 -7.48
C HIS A 102 -18.91 -0.24 -8.04
N ARG A 103 -18.19 0.53 -8.87
CA ARG A 103 -18.56 1.81 -9.52
C ARG A 103 -18.31 3.07 -8.67
N ASN A 104 -17.23 3.80 -8.97
CA ASN A 104 -17.37 5.04 -9.75
C ASN A 104 -16.00 5.59 -10.17
N THR A 105 -15.80 5.76 -11.48
CA THR A 105 -14.70 6.50 -12.12
C THR A 105 -14.99 8.02 -12.17
N GLN A 106 -15.82 8.55 -11.27
CA GLN A 106 -16.12 9.98 -11.18
C GLN A 106 -16.27 10.38 -9.70
N ASP A 107 -15.24 11.02 -9.15
CA ASP A 107 -15.29 11.76 -7.89
C ASP A 107 -15.97 13.12 -8.15
N PRO A 108 -17.08 13.44 -7.45
CA PRO A 108 -17.82 14.69 -7.61
C PRO A 108 -17.11 15.93 -7.02
N ARG A 109 -15.89 15.83 -6.51
CA ARG A 109 -15.08 17.00 -6.11
C ARG A 109 -14.43 17.75 -7.29
N SER A 110 -14.64 17.30 -8.52
CA SER A 110 -14.08 17.91 -9.74
C SER A 110 -14.94 19.04 -10.37
N GLU A 111 -16.11 19.37 -9.82
CA GLU A 111 -17.03 20.37 -10.41
C GLU A 111 -17.29 21.60 -9.52
N ARG A 112 -16.26 22.16 -8.88
CA ARG A 112 -16.37 23.48 -8.21
C ARG A 112 -15.28 24.47 -8.60
N HIS A 113 -15.09 24.67 -9.90
CA HIS A 113 -14.63 25.96 -10.42
C HIS A 113 -15.30 26.22 -11.77
N GLY A 114 -16.41 26.95 -11.71
CA GLY A 114 -17.15 27.43 -12.87
C GLY A 114 -18.26 28.38 -12.45
N ALA A 115 -18.04 29.67 -12.75
CA ALA A 115 -18.94 30.82 -12.63
C ALA A 115 -19.11 31.45 -11.24
N LEU A 116 -18.58 32.67 -11.08
CA LEU A 116 -19.39 33.90 -10.92
C LEU A 116 -18.46 35.13 -10.92
N LEU A 117 -18.65 35.98 -11.95
CA LEU A 117 -18.21 37.38 -12.12
C LEU A 117 -16.71 37.71 -12.07
#